data_AF-A0A1G0WGK3-F1
#
_entry.id   AF-A0A1G0WGK3-F1
#
_cell.length_a   1.000
_cell.length_b   1.000
_cell.length_c   1.000
_cell.angle_alpha   90.00
_cell.angle_beta   90.00
_cell.angle_gamma   90.00
#
_symmetry.space_group_name_H-M   'P 1'
#
loop_
_entity.id
_entity.type
_entity.pdbx_description
1 polymer ?
#
loop_
_entity_poly.entity_id
_entity_poly.type
_entity_poly.pdbx_seq_one_letter_code
_entity_poly.pdbx_strand_id
1 'polypeptide(L)'
;MILLFAVINITCFSKNQFKKSIESITKIIYHYYDSSVPPKYHRSYTILITENKIKVTVDSYGDILNDKEFEIDSSQFEFIKKSLFQNKIRKGKLIENKGCTGGTSDQIEYFNNDDKLFSASVYHCGNKDYGDLRGDIRNVGNDIKSLIPDFKELLK
;
A
#
# COMPACT_ATOMS: atom_id res chain seq x y z
N MET A 1 51.74 1.16 23.30
CA MET A 1 50.59 0.28 22.98
C MET A 1 49.35 1.15 22.84
N ILE A 2 49.13 1.72 21.64
CA ILE A 2 47.95 2.56 21.35
C ILE A 2 47.06 1.72 20.45
N LEU A 3 45.99 1.15 21.01
CA LEU A 3 44.97 0.47 20.23
C LEU A 3 43.90 1.51 19.84
N LEU A 4 43.94 1.92 18.58
CA LEU A 4 42.89 2.71 17.93
C LEU A 4 41.67 1.80 17.71
N PHE A 5 40.60 1.95 18.50
CA PHE A 5 39.32 1.33 18.18
C PHE A 5 38.55 2.21 17.20
N ALA A 6 38.63 1.84 15.92
CA ALA A 6 37.73 2.34 14.89
C ALA A 6 36.32 1.75 15.13
N VAL A 7 35.42 2.55 15.70
CA VAL A 7 34.00 2.19 15.82
C VAL A 7 33.35 2.51 14.47
N ILE A 8 33.12 1.46 13.68
CA ILE A 8 32.64 1.53 12.31
C ILE A 8 31.16 1.96 12.31
N ASN A 9 30.90 3.09 11.66
CA ASN A 9 29.57 3.62 11.32
C ASN A 9 28.84 2.72 10.30
N ILE A 10 28.14 1.66 10.74
CA ILE A 10 27.40 0.74 9.83
C ILE A 10 25.92 1.13 9.66
N THR A 11 25.37 2.05 10.46
CA THR A 11 23.92 2.35 10.47
C THR A 11 23.44 3.29 9.36
N CYS A 12 24.33 3.99 8.65
CA CYS A 12 23.93 5.02 7.68
C CYS A 12 23.62 4.46 6.27
N PHE A 13 24.24 3.34 5.89
CA PHE A 13 24.15 2.83 4.51
C PHE A 13 22.77 2.26 4.16
N SER A 14 22.12 1.56 5.10
CA SER A 14 20.80 0.96 4.89
C SER A 14 19.68 2.00 4.75
N LYS A 15 19.74 3.12 5.49
CA LYS A 15 18.73 4.20 5.39
C LYS A 15 18.79 4.90 4.04
N ASN A 16 19.98 5.14 3.50
CA ASN A 16 20.16 5.81 2.22
C ASN A 16 19.64 4.98 1.03
N GLN A 17 19.84 3.66 1.05
CA GLN A 17 19.36 2.80 -0.04
C GLN A 17 17.82 2.71 -0.07
N PHE A 18 17.17 2.60 1.10
CA PHE A 18 15.72 2.57 1.19
C PHE A 18 15.08 3.92 0.83
N LYS A 19 15.68 5.03 1.30
CA LYS A 19 15.25 6.38 0.94
C LYS A 19 15.31 6.60 -0.57
N LYS A 20 16.41 6.19 -1.22
CA LYS A 20 16.57 6.27 -2.68
C LYS A 20 15.52 5.45 -3.44
N SER A 21 15.15 4.27 -2.91
CA SER A 21 14.10 3.43 -3.50
C SER A 21 12.71 4.07 -3.41
N ILE A 22 12.43 4.85 -2.37
CA ILE A 22 11.14 5.57 -2.22
C ILE A 22 11.11 6.80 -3.13
N GLU A 23 12.21 7.55 -3.20
CA GLU A 23 12.30 8.72 -4.08
C GLU A 23 12.09 8.37 -5.56
N SER A 24 12.50 7.17 -6.00
CA SER A 24 12.27 6.68 -7.36
C SER A 24 10.85 6.20 -7.67
N ILE A 25 9.95 6.19 -6.69
CA ILE A 25 8.56 5.75 -6.92
C ILE A 25 7.84 6.81 -7.76
N THR A 26 7.33 6.39 -8.92
CA THR A 26 6.52 7.24 -9.81
C THR A 26 5.05 6.81 -9.87
N LYS A 27 4.74 5.59 -9.42
CA LYS A 27 3.39 5.03 -9.42
C LYS A 27 3.19 4.11 -8.23
N ILE A 28 2.06 4.26 -7.55
CA ILE A 28 1.60 3.40 -6.45
C ILE A 28 0.24 2.82 -6.85
N ILE A 29 0.04 1.54 -6.60
CA ILE A 29 -1.26 0.89 -6.78
C ILE A 29 -1.63 0.23 -5.47
N TYR A 30 -2.76 0.65 -4.90
CA TYR A 30 -3.34 0.06 -3.70
C TYR A 30 -4.63 -0.65 -4.07
N HIS A 31 -4.75 -1.91 -3.66
CA HIS A 31 -5.95 -2.70 -3.82
C HIS A 31 -6.51 -3.06 -2.46
N TYR A 32 -7.83 -2.93 -2.35
CA TYR A 32 -8.60 -3.50 -1.26
C TYR A 32 -9.59 -4.51 -1.85
N TYR A 33 -9.55 -5.73 -1.33
CA TYR A 33 -10.47 -6.80 -1.69
C TYR A 33 -11.34 -7.11 -0.48
N ASP A 34 -12.62 -6.78 -0.58
CA ASP A 34 -13.58 -7.13 0.46
C ASP A 34 -13.89 -8.63 0.39
N SER A 35 -14.52 -9.18 1.43
CA SER A 35 -14.82 -10.61 1.48
C SER A 35 -15.86 -11.01 0.44
N SER A 36 -15.58 -12.04 -0.35
CA SER A 36 -16.56 -12.57 -1.31
C SER A 36 -17.79 -13.22 -0.65
N VAL A 37 -17.83 -13.29 0.69
CA VAL A 37 -18.95 -13.80 1.49
C VAL A 37 -19.97 -12.67 1.72
N PRO A 38 -21.29 -12.90 1.53
CA PRO A 38 -22.33 -11.84 1.52
C PRO A 38 -22.29 -10.92 2.76
N PRO A 39 -22.53 -9.61 2.60
CA PRO A 39 -23.81 -9.05 2.12
C PRO A 39 -23.77 -8.38 0.72
N LYS A 40 -24.92 -7.90 0.22
CA LYS A 40 -25.13 -7.27 -1.12
C LYS A 40 -24.21 -6.07 -1.45
N TYR A 41 -23.40 -5.60 -0.51
CA TYR A 41 -22.60 -4.38 -0.60
C TYR A 41 -21.09 -4.64 -0.58
N HIS A 42 -20.65 -5.80 -1.09
CA HIS A 42 -19.23 -6.07 -1.34
C HIS A 42 -18.65 -4.99 -2.24
N ARG A 43 -17.58 -4.32 -1.79
CA ARG A 43 -16.87 -3.30 -2.57
C ARG A 43 -15.38 -3.58 -2.54
N SER A 44 -14.86 -4.03 -3.66
CA SER A 44 -13.41 -4.01 -3.89
C SER A 44 -13.06 -2.74 -4.64
N TYR A 45 -11.85 -2.23 -4.43
CA TYR A 45 -11.40 -1.06 -5.16
C TYR A 45 -9.91 -1.08 -5.41
N THR A 46 -9.54 -0.46 -6.53
CA THR A 46 -8.17 -0.21 -6.93
C THR A 46 -7.94 1.29 -6.99
N ILE A 47 -6.88 1.76 -6.34
CA ILE A 47 -6.47 3.15 -6.34
C ILE A 47 -5.08 3.22 -6.96
N LEU A 48 -4.98 3.80 -8.16
CA LEU A 48 -3.73 4.11 -8.83
C LEU A 48 -3.36 5.56 -8.54
N ILE A 49 -2.17 5.78 -7.99
CA ILE A 49 -1.65 7.10 -7.64
C ILE A 49 -0.38 7.36 -8.44
N THR A 50 -0.32 8.51 -9.14
CA THR A 50 0.88 9.09 -9.73
C THR A 50 1.08 10.50 -9.18
N GLU A 51 2.16 11.18 -9.57
CA GLU A 51 2.51 12.51 -9.05
C GLU A 51 1.40 13.56 -9.17
N ASN A 52 0.55 13.46 -10.20
CA ASN A 52 -0.46 14.45 -10.53
C ASN A 52 -1.91 13.93 -10.47
N LYS A 53 -2.13 12.65 -10.19
CA LYS A 53 -3.49 12.09 -10.20
C LYS A 53 -3.68 10.88 -9.30
N ILE A 54 -4.93 10.71 -8.88
CA ILE A 54 -5.46 9.49 -8.28
C ILE A 54 -6.59 8.98 -9.17
N LYS A 55 -6.49 7.74 -9.64
CA LYS A 55 -7.58 7.01 -10.31
C LYS A 55 -8.15 5.96 -9.36
N VAL A 56 -9.46 6.01 -9.13
CA VAL A 56 -10.20 5.07 -8.28
C VAL A 56 -11.15 4.26 -9.14
N THR A 57 -10.99 2.95 -9.13
CA THR A 57 -11.93 2.01 -9.74
C THR A 57 -12.55 1.17 -8.64
N VAL A 58 -13.87 1.23 -8.49
CA VAL A 58 -14.65 0.46 -7.52
C VAL A 58 -15.43 -0.60 -8.27
N ASP A 59 -15.32 -1.85 -7.82
CA ASP A 59 -16.07 -2.97 -8.36
C ASP A 59 -16.87 -3.71 -7.28
N SER A 60 -17.89 -4.43 -7.72
CA SER A 60 -18.63 -5.39 -6.92
C SER A 60 -18.79 -6.66 -7.74
N TYR A 61 -18.15 -7.75 -7.29
CA TYR A 61 -18.17 -9.03 -8.00
C TYR A 61 -17.75 -8.95 -9.48
N GLY A 62 -16.84 -8.02 -9.81
CA GLY A 62 -16.35 -7.80 -11.18
C GLY A 62 -17.12 -6.75 -11.98
N ASP A 63 -18.27 -6.27 -11.51
CA ASP A 63 -18.98 -5.16 -12.13
C ASP A 63 -18.40 -3.83 -11.64
N ILE A 64 -17.91 -3.00 -12.57
CA ILE A 64 -17.41 -1.66 -12.25
C ILE A 64 -18.59 -0.76 -11.89
N LEU A 65 -18.60 -0.29 -10.64
CA LEU A 65 -19.62 0.62 -10.12
C LEU A 65 -19.21 2.09 -10.30
N ASN A 66 -17.92 2.38 -10.13
CA ASN A 66 -17.35 3.70 -10.30
C ASN A 66 -15.95 3.61 -10.91
N ASP A 67 -15.65 4.52 -11.83
CA ASP A 67 -14.29 4.78 -12.32
C ASP A 67 -14.09 6.31 -12.39
N LYS A 68 -13.25 6.85 -11.50
CA LYS A 68 -13.07 8.29 -11.32
C LYS A 68 -11.60 8.66 -11.22
N GLU A 69 -11.26 9.83 -11.75
CA GLU A 69 -9.94 10.44 -11.59
C GLU A 69 -10.05 11.75 -10.82
N PHE A 70 -9.05 12.01 -9.98
CA PHE A 70 -8.91 13.22 -9.19
C PHE A 70 -7.49 13.75 -9.39
N GLU A 71 -7.36 15.07 -9.57
CA GLU A 71 -6.05 15.71 -9.60
C GLU A 71 -5.48 15.78 -8.19
N ILE A 72 -4.18 15.50 -8.07
CA ILE A 72 -3.41 15.77 -6.87
C ILE A 72 -2.14 16.52 -7.25
N ASP A 73 -1.50 17.19 -6.30
CA ASP A 73 -0.19 17.79 -6.51
C ASP A 73 0.95 16.88 -6.04
N SER A 74 2.18 17.26 -6.39
CA SER A 74 3.38 16.50 -6.03
C SER A 74 3.58 16.41 -4.50
N SER A 75 3.11 17.38 -3.72
CA SER A 75 3.20 17.35 -2.26
C SER A 75 2.27 16.28 -1.65
N GLN A 76 1.09 16.10 -2.23
CA GLN A 76 0.16 15.04 -1.87
C GLN A 76 0.71 13.66 -2.26
N PHE A 77 1.38 13.54 -3.41
CA PHE A 77 2.06 12.30 -3.77
C PHE A 77 3.24 11.96 -2.84
N GLU A 78 4.06 12.96 -2.48
CA GLU A 78 5.13 12.82 -1.50
C GLU A 78 4.60 12.43 -0.11
N PHE A 79 3.44 12.96 0.28
CA PHE A 79 2.76 12.57 1.51
C PHE A 79 2.47 11.06 1.55
N ILE A 80 1.96 10.48 0.45
CA ILE A 80 1.73 9.02 0.37
C ILE A 80 3.05 8.24 0.43
N LYS A 81 4.08 8.67 -0.31
CA LYS A 81 5.42 8.03 -0.27
C LYS A 81 6.01 8.03 1.14
N LYS A 82 5.84 9.14 1.87
CA LYS A 82 6.24 9.26 3.28
C LYS A 82 5.41 8.36 4.19
N SER A 83 4.10 8.24 3.95
CA SER A 83 3.22 7.34 4.70
C SER A 83 3.69 5.88 4.59
N LEU A 84 4.10 5.41 3.41
CA LEU A 84 4.69 4.07 3.24
C LEU A 84 5.89 3.84 4.18
N PHE A 85 6.79 4.82 4.25
CA PHE A 85 7.97 4.76 5.12
C PHE A 85 7.58 4.76 6.61
N GLN A 86 6.74 5.72 7.03
CA GLN A 86 6.37 5.89 8.43
C GLN A 86 5.59 4.68 8.98
N ASN A 87 4.75 4.08 8.14
CA ASN A 87 3.99 2.87 8.45
C ASN A 87 4.81 1.58 8.26
N LYS A 88 6.12 1.69 7.99
CA LYS A 88 7.07 0.57 7.89
C LYS A 88 6.63 -0.50 6.89
N ILE A 89 6.04 -0.07 5.77
CA ILE A 89 5.63 -0.96 4.68
C ILE A 89 6.85 -1.69 4.14
N ARG A 90 6.82 -3.02 4.18
CA ARG A 90 7.91 -3.88 3.70
C ARG A 90 7.41 -5.29 3.39
N LYS A 91 8.20 -6.00 2.58
CA LYS A 91 7.98 -7.42 2.30
C LYS A 91 8.58 -8.24 3.43
N GLY A 92 7.84 -9.25 3.88
CA GLY A 92 8.22 -10.21 4.89
C GLY A 92 8.15 -11.63 4.34
N LYS A 93 8.32 -12.61 5.24
CA LYS A 93 8.10 -14.01 4.90
C LYS A 93 6.60 -14.26 4.65
N LEU A 94 6.26 -15.01 3.61
CA LEU A 94 4.88 -15.44 3.38
C LEU A 94 4.35 -16.25 4.57
N ILE A 95 3.19 -15.85 5.10
CA ILE A 95 2.43 -16.62 6.07
C ILE A 95 1.20 -17.17 5.35
N GLU A 96 1.12 -18.48 5.21
CA GLU A 96 0.01 -19.12 4.51
C GLU A 96 -1.25 -19.18 5.37
N ASN A 97 -2.39 -18.94 4.72
CA ASN A 97 -3.70 -19.14 5.32
C ASN A 97 -4.04 -20.64 5.39
N LYS A 98 -4.27 -21.16 6.60
CA LYS A 98 -4.63 -22.56 6.86
C LYS A 98 -6.15 -22.75 6.99
N GLY A 99 -6.93 -22.15 6.10
CA GLY A 99 -8.38 -22.37 6.00
C GLY A 99 -9.29 -21.31 6.63
N CYS A 100 -8.79 -20.11 6.96
CA CYS A 100 -9.63 -19.01 7.42
C CYS A 100 -10.36 -18.35 6.24
N THR A 101 -11.68 -18.23 6.30
CA THR A 101 -12.54 -17.64 5.25
C THR A 101 -13.30 -16.43 5.79
N GLY A 102 -13.79 -15.55 4.90
CA GLY A 102 -14.61 -14.39 5.29
C GLY A 102 -13.81 -13.12 5.62
N GLY A 103 -12.50 -13.12 5.36
CA GLY A 103 -11.65 -11.95 5.59
C GLY A 103 -11.61 -10.97 4.41
N THR A 104 -10.83 -9.90 4.59
CA THR A 104 -10.55 -8.88 3.57
C THR A 104 -9.06 -8.88 3.26
N SER A 105 -8.65 -8.37 2.11
CA SER A 105 -7.24 -8.28 1.75
C SER A 105 -6.84 -6.87 1.33
N ASP A 106 -5.61 -6.51 1.68
CA ASP A 106 -4.94 -5.31 1.21
C ASP A 106 -3.71 -5.75 0.40
N GLN A 107 -3.51 -5.13 -0.75
CA GLN A 107 -2.31 -5.31 -1.56
C GLN A 107 -1.77 -3.95 -1.98
N ILE A 108 -0.46 -3.81 -1.98
CA ILE A 108 0.18 -2.60 -2.43
C ILE A 108 1.36 -2.90 -3.33
N GLU A 109 1.45 -2.13 -4.41
CA GLU A 109 2.52 -2.18 -5.39
C GLU A 109 3.07 -0.78 -5.61
N TYR A 110 4.37 -0.68 -5.86
CA TYR A 110 4.97 0.57 -6.30
C TYR A 110 6.04 0.33 -7.37
N PHE A 111 6.14 1.29 -8.27
CA PHE A 111 6.91 1.20 -9.51
C PHE A 111 7.80 2.41 -9.70
N ASN A 112 8.92 2.21 -10.38
CA ASN A 112 9.67 3.26 -11.05
C ASN A 112 9.37 3.14 -12.55
N ASN A 113 8.51 4.02 -13.05
CA ASN A 113 7.89 3.93 -14.36
C ASN A 113 7.14 2.58 -14.53
N ASP A 114 7.70 1.69 -15.34
CA ASP A 114 7.15 0.35 -15.59
C ASP A 114 7.85 -0.75 -14.78
N ASP A 115 8.97 -0.43 -14.13
CA ASP A 115 9.71 -1.38 -13.30
C ASP A 115 9.04 -1.53 -11.93
N LYS A 116 8.52 -2.73 -11.66
CA LYS A 116 7.92 -3.06 -10.36
C LYS A 116 9.01 -3.16 -9.29
N LEU A 117 9.04 -2.19 -8.38
CA LEU A 117 9.99 -2.18 -7.26
C LEU A 117 9.49 -3.04 -6.10
N PHE A 118 8.17 -3.19 -5.96
CA PHE A 118 7.55 -3.89 -4.83
C PHE A 118 6.15 -4.37 -5.15
N SER A 119 5.80 -5.50 -4.55
CA SER A 119 4.44 -6.01 -4.42
C SER A 119 4.39 -6.93 -3.21
N ALA A 120 3.39 -6.72 -2.37
CA ALA A 120 3.09 -7.56 -1.22
C ALA A 120 1.61 -7.41 -0.84
N SER A 121 1.07 -8.45 -0.19
CA SER A 121 -0.32 -8.46 0.26
C SER A 121 -0.48 -8.99 1.68
N VAL A 122 -1.56 -8.57 2.32
CA VAL A 122 -2.03 -9.13 3.59
C VAL A 122 -3.50 -9.50 3.48
N TYR A 123 -3.86 -10.65 4.02
CA TYR A 123 -5.23 -11.11 4.19
C TYR A 123 -5.55 -11.11 5.69
N HIS A 124 -6.56 -10.33 6.06
CA HIS A 124 -7.04 -10.12 7.42
C HIS A 124 -8.22 -11.05 7.70
N CYS A 125 -8.02 -12.08 8.53
CA CYS A 125 -9.06 -13.05 8.84
C CYS A 125 -8.95 -13.60 10.26
N GLY A 126 -10.06 -13.61 11.01
CA GLY A 126 -10.11 -14.16 12.36
C GLY A 126 -9.09 -13.56 13.33
N ASN A 127 -8.88 -12.23 13.27
CA ASN A 127 -7.85 -11.49 14.02
C ASN A 127 -6.40 -11.93 13.74
N LYS A 128 -6.16 -12.52 12.56
CA LYS A 128 -4.82 -12.91 12.10
C LYS A 128 -4.56 -12.35 10.72
N ASP A 129 -3.28 -12.15 10.46
CA ASP A 129 -2.76 -11.65 9.19
C ASP A 129 -1.98 -12.76 8.48
N TYR A 130 -2.33 -12.97 7.22
CA TYR A 130 -1.69 -13.91 6.30
C TYR A 130 -1.13 -13.15 5.10
N GLY A 131 -0.13 -13.68 4.42
CA GLY A 131 0.56 -12.99 3.33
C GLY A 131 1.96 -12.51 3.69
N ASP A 132 2.55 -11.70 2.83
CA ASP A 132 3.93 -11.25 2.90
C ASP A 132 4.07 -9.74 3.14
N LEU A 133 2.98 -8.98 3.20
CA LEU A 133 3.00 -7.56 3.56
C LEU A 133 3.16 -7.39 5.07
N ARG A 134 4.03 -6.44 5.48
CA ARG A 134 4.26 -6.03 6.86
C ARG A 134 4.21 -4.52 6.96
N GLY A 135 3.86 -4.02 8.14
CA GLY A 135 3.63 -2.59 8.40
C GLY A 135 2.14 -2.30 8.58
N ASP A 136 1.81 -1.02 8.79
CA ASP A 136 0.43 -0.57 8.98
C ASP A 136 -0.19 -0.14 7.64
N ILE A 137 -0.59 -1.14 6.84
CA ILE A 137 -1.23 -0.90 5.55
C ILE A 137 -2.58 -0.20 5.69
N ARG A 138 -3.27 -0.41 6.81
CA ARG A 138 -4.57 0.24 7.08
C ARG A 138 -4.40 1.75 7.19
N ASN A 139 -3.36 2.20 7.89
CA ASN A 139 -3.07 3.63 8.00
C ASN A 139 -2.65 4.23 6.64
N VAL A 140 -1.82 3.53 5.85
CA VAL A 140 -1.50 3.95 4.47
C VAL A 140 -2.77 4.06 3.61
N GLY A 141 -3.65 3.06 3.66
CA GLY A 141 -4.91 3.10 2.94
C GLY A 141 -5.78 4.28 3.36
N ASN A 142 -5.81 4.62 4.65
CA ASN A 142 -6.53 5.80 5.15
C ASN A 142 -5.91 7.11 4.65
N ASP A 143 -4.58 7.22 4.64
CA ASP A 143 -3.88 8.37 4.09
C ASP A 143 -4.19 8.55 2.60
N ILE A 144 -4.19 7.48 1.80
CA ILE A 144 -4.59 7.51 0.38
C ILE A 144 -6.04 7.99 0.24
N LYS A 145 -6.97 7.40 1.00
CA LYS A 145 -8.40 7.76 0.94
C LYS A 145 -8.66 9.21 1.35
N SER A 146 -7.83 9.78 2.23
CA SER A 146 -7.97 11.18 2.67
C SER A 146 -7.75 12.19 1.54
N LEU A 147 -7.07 11.80 0.47
CA LEU A 147 -6.84 12.63 -0.71
C LEU A 147 -7.98 12.53 -1.75
N ILE A 148 -8.95 11.64 -1.56
CA ILE A 148 -10.05 11.41 -2.50
C ILE A 148 -11.32 12.09 -1.97
N PRO A 149 -11.81 13.15 -2.62
CA PRO A 149 -13.06 13.79 -2.28
C PRO A 149 -14.21 12.78 -2.27
N ASP A 150 -15.03 12.83 -1.22
CA ASP A 150 -16.25 12.03 -1.08
C ASP A 150 -16.04 10.52 -1.34
N PHE A 151 -14.89 9.96 -0.96
CA PHE A 151 -14.55 8.55 -1.22
C PHE A 151 -15.66 7.56 -0.85
N LYS A 152 -16.40 7.81 0.24
CA LYS A 152 -17.52 6.96 0.68
C LYS A 152 -18.68 6.93 -0.30
N GLU A 153 -18.92 8.00 -1.05
CA GLU A 153 -19.96 8.04 -2.09
C GLU A 153 -19.58 7.17 -3.29
N LEU A 154 -18.29 7.01 -3.58
CA LEU A 154 -17.81 6.11 -4.64
C LEU A 154 -18.06 4.63 -4.32
N LEU A 155 -18.31 4.30 -3.04
CA LEU A 155 -18.59 2.94 -2.60
C LEU A 155 -20.07 2.58 -2.64
N LYS A 156 -20.97 3.51 -2.96
CA LYS A 156 -22.41 3.24 -2.99
C LYS A 156 -22.81 2.46 -4.23
#